data_AF-A0A7S4SKU6-F1
#
_entry.id   AF-A0A7S4SKU6-F1
#
_cell.length_a   1.000
_cell.length_b   1.000
_cell.length_c   1.000
_cell.angle_alpha   90.00
_cell.angle_beta   90.00
_cell.angle_gamma   90.00
#
_symmetry.space_group_name_H-M   'P 1'
#
loop_
_entity.id
_entity.type
_entity.pdbx_description
1 polymer ?
#
loop_
_entity_poly.entity_id
_entity_poly.type
_entity_poly.pdbx_seq_one_letter_code
_entity_poly.pdbx_strand_id
1 'polypeptide(L)'
;MTPVSFLGLVLCRRLAVEHQDILRKVKDFRIQSAVCTLEADREVVEGNVAAFIQCLGLASQDDSAEHALEIFNSLVRERVPGALQHSLGRLGLRYRTVAAMSCVFLLRPFDTVNAYLHGERPFSSIAGEVVGSWTIGLAIIPLAVAGILCIASDKPDRKFGWSAFTAMLLLKHAVLVVLVFGSWYACNLSIRRARRHRSWCALSAVIVVVLAAATAYVYLRPSRQPVQWNSMTRLSSRLREREGQQADQDVAKESDGHAAEHDRVNV
;
A
#
# COMPACT_ATOMS: atom_id res chain seq x y z
N MET A 1 -12.50 -25.92 0.34
CA MET A 1 -11.32 -25.05 0.56
C MET A 1 -10.49 -24.87 -0.71
N THR A 2 -10.11 -25.95 -1.42
CA THR A 2 -9.44 -25.87 -2.74
C THR A 2 -10.12 -24.96 -3.77
N PRO A 3 -11.47 -24.89 -3.93
CA PRO A 3 -12.08 -23.96 -4.88
C PRO A 3 -11.89 -22.50 -4.48
N VAL A 4 -11.89 -22.18 -3.18
CA VAL A 4 -11.70 -20.82 -2.66
C VAL A 4 -10.26 -20.37 -2.87
N SER A 5 -9.28 -21.24 -2.60
CA SER A 5 -7.87 -20.93 -2.82
C SER A 5 -7.54 -20.76 -4.30
N PHE A 6 -8.16 -21.55 -5.18
CA PHE A 6 -8.03 -21.41 -6.63
C PHE A 6 -8.68 -20.12 -7.15
N LEU A 7 -9.91 -19.82 -6.73
CA LEU A 7 -10.57 -18.56 -7.06
C LEU A 7 -9.74 -17.35 -6.59
N GLY A 8 -9.25 -17.41 -5.36
CA GLY A 8 -8.34 -16.40 -4.81
C GLY A 8 -7.09 -16.21 -5.67
N LEU A 9 -6.49 -17.30 -6.16
CA LEU A 9 -5.35 -17.24 -7.09
C LEU A 9 -5.71 -16.56 -8.42
N VAL A 10 -6.85 -16.89 -9.01
CA VAL A 10 -7.32 -16.25 -10.26
C VAL A 10 -7.56 -14.76 -10.06
N LEU A 11 -8.24 -14.37 -8.97
CA LEU A 11 -8.49 -12.96 -8.64
C LEU A 11 -7.18 -12.21 -8.37
N CYS A 12 -6.28 -12.77 -7.57
CA CYS A 12 -4.97 -12.17 -7.30
C CYS A 12 -4.12 -12.03 -8.56
N ARG A 13 -4.21 -12.98 -9.50
CA ARG A 13 -3.53 -12.88 -10.79
C ARG A 13 -4.09 -11.75 -11.64
N ARG A 14 -5.42 -11.60 -11.70
CA ARG A 14 -6.04 -10.45 -12.39
C ARG A 14 -5.59 -9.14 -11.78
N LEU A 15 -5.64 -9.01 -10.45
CA LEU A 15 -5.16 -7.83 -9.75
C LEU A 15 -3.68 -7.56 -10.01
N ALA A 16 -2.83 -8.59 -9.99
CA ALA A 16 -1.41 -8.44 -10.28
C ALA A 16 -1.15 -7.96 -11.71
N VAL A 17 -1.93 -8.45 -12.69
CA VAL A 17 -1.86 -8.00 -14.08
C VAL A 17 -2.32 -6.55 -14.20
N GLU A 18 -3.48 -6.20 -13.64
CA GLU A 18 -4.01 -4.83 -13.63
C GLU A 18 -3.01 -3.84 -12.99
N HIS A 19 -2.40 -4.22 -11.87
CA HIS A 19 -1.36 -3.41 -11.22
C HIS A 19 -0.13 -3.22 -12.12
N GLN A 20 0.33 -4.27 -12.79
CA GLN A 20 1.45 -4.15 -13.73
C GLN A 20 1.11 -3.27 -14.92
N ASP A 21 -0.14 -3.33 -15.41
CA ASP A 21 -0.60 -2.51 -16.52
C ASP A 21 -0.74 -1.04 -16.12
N ILE A 22 -1.24 -0.73 -14.92
CA ILE A 22 -1.23 0.63 -14.36
C ILE A 22 0.20 1.15 -14.25
N LEU A 23 1.12 0.36 -13.68
CA LEU A 23 2.52 0.77 -13.56
C LEU A 23 3.19 0.96 -14.92
N ARG A 24 2.83 0.18 -15.94
CA ARG A 24 3.30 0.38 -17.31
C ARG A 24 2.76 1.69 -17.87
N LYS A 25 1.46 1.93 -17.78
CA LYS A 25 0.82 3.18 -18.23
C LYS A 25 1.43 4.42 -17.57
N VAL A 26 1.73 4.36 -16.28
CA VAL A 26 2.38 5.48 -15.56
C VAL A 26 3.81 5.71 -16.03
N LYS A 27 4.56 4.66 -16.40
CA LYS A 27 5.91 4.80 -16.96
C LYS A 27 5.93 5.46 -18.34
N ASP A 28 4.89 5.21 -19.12
CA ASP A 28 4.73 5.77 -20.46
C ASP A 28 3.85 7.03 -20.45
N PHE A 29 3.53 7.57 -19.27
CA PHE A 29 2.64 8.71 -19.11
C PHE A 29 3.16 9.97 -19.80
N ARG A 30 2.27 10.63 -20.53
CA ARG A 30 2.43 11.97 -21.10
C ARG A 30 1.12 12.72 -20.94
N ILE A 31 1.17 13.95 -20.42
CA ILE A 31 -0.01 14.79 -20.24
C ILE A 31 -0.71 15.10 -21.56
N GLN A 32 0.06 15.23 -22.65
CA GLN A 32 -0.46 15.45 -24.00
C GLN A 32 -1.27 14.25 -24.53
N SER A 33 -1.06 13.06 -23.98
CA SER A 33 -1.83 11.85 -24.32
C SER A 33 -2.94 11.58 -23.32
N ALA A 34 -3.14 12.44 -22.32
CA ALA A 34 -4.24 12.31 -21.38
C ALA A 34 -5.58 12.58 -22.09
N VAL A 35 -6.60 11.79 -21.74
CA VAL A 35 -7.96 11.97 -22.23
C VAL A 35 -8.62 13.09 -21.43
N CYS A 36 -9.04 14.15 -22.11
CA CYS A 36 -9.86 15.20 -21.52
C CYS A 36 -11.34 14.86 -21.70
N THR A 37 -12.19 15.21 -20.73
CA THR A 37 -13.65 15.01 -20.87
C THR A 37 -14.21 15.89 -22.00
N LEU A 38 -13.72 17.12 -22.11
CA LEU A 38 -13.94 18.02 -23.24
C LEU A 38 -12.56 18.35 -23.83
N GLU A 39 -12.37 18.02 -25.10
CA GLU A 39 -11.06 18.18 -25.74
C GLU A 39 -10.64 19.65 -25.91
N ALA A 40 -11.63 20.55 -25.97
CA ALA A 40 -11.40 22.01 -25.97
C ALA A 40 -10.70 22.51 -24.69
N ASP A 41 -10.78 21.77 -23.58
CA ASP A 41 -10.14 22.15 -22.32
C ASP A 41 -8.65 21.78 -22.28
N ARG A 42 -8.12 21.03 -23.27
CA ARG A 42 -6.74 20.53 -23.25
C ARG A 42 -5.71 21.65 -23.08
N GLU A 43 -5.81 22.71 -23.88
CA GLU A 43 -4.88 23.84 -23.82
C GLU A 43 -4.91 24.54 -22.46
N VAL A 44 -6.10 24.67 -21.86
CA VAL A 44 -6.27 25.25 -20.52
C VAL A 44 -5.65 24.35 -19.44
N VAL A 45 -5.88 23.05 -19.51
CA VAL A 45 -5.31 22.07 -18.57
C VAL A 45 -3.78 22.05 -18.67
N GLU A 46 -3.24 21.99 -19.89
CA GLU A 46 -1.81 22.00 -20.15
C GLU A 46 -1.17 23.32 -19.71
N GLY A 47 -1.80 24.47 -20.01
CA GLY A 47 -1.36 25.78 -19.53
C GLY A 47 -1.31 25.86 -17.99
N ASN A 48 -2.33 25.34 -17.31
CA ASN A 48 -2.38 25.28 -15.85
C ASN A 48 -1.28 24.38 -15.27
N VAL A 49 -1.01 23.23 -15.89
CA VAL A 49 0.09 22.34 -15.45
C VAL A 49 1.45 23.00 -15.66
N ALA A 50 1.65 23.67 -16.79
CA ALA A 50 2.89 24.42 -17.06
C ALA A 50 3.11 25.53 -16.02
N ALA A 51 2.09 26.37 -15.79
CA ALA A 51 2.14 27.43 -14.78
C ALA A 51 2.40 26.86 -13.37
N PHE A 52 1.81 25.70 -13.04
CA PHE A 52 2.06 25.02 -11.77
C PHE A 52 3.53 24.59 -11.62
N ILE A 53 4.14 23.98 -12.64
CA ILE A 53 5.56 23.60 -12.62
C ILE A 53 6.48 24.81 -12.47
N GLN A 54 6.16 25.93 -13.13
CA GLN A 54 6.91 27.18 -13.01
C GLN A 54 6.76 27.81 -11.63
N CYS A 55 5.54 27.81 -11.06
CA CYS A 55 5.27 28.25 -9.69
C CYS A 55 6.07 27.42 -8.67
N LEU A 56 6.16 26.10 -8.87
CA LEU A 56 7.00 25.21 -8.07
C LEU A 56 8.51 25.49 -8.19
N GLY A 57 8.92 26.35 -9.13
CA GLY A 57 10.33 26.64 -9.42
C GLY A 57 11.09 25.46 -10.01
N LEU A 58 10.36 24.53 -10.63
CA LEU A 58 10.94 23.38 -11.33
C LEU A 58 11.25 23.70 -12.80
N ALA A 59 10.59 24.71 -13.35
CA ALA A 59 10.93 25.38 -14.61
C ALA A 59 11.08 26.90 -14.37
N SER A 60 11.83 27.59 -15.21
CA SER A 60 11.90 29.05 -15.26
C SER A 60 10.58 29.65 -15.73
N GLN A 61 10.28 30.89 -15.32
CA GLN A 61 9.13 31.64 -15.84
C GLN A 61 9.29 31.98 -17.33
N ASP A 62 10.54 32.06 -17.81
CA ASP A 62 10.87 32.31 -19.22
C ASP A 62 10.90 31.02 -20.07
N ASP A 63 10.79 29.84 -19.43
CA ASP A 63 10.78 28.57 -20.16
C ASP A 63 9.46 28.40 -20.93
N SER A 64 9.52 27.75 -22.09
CA SER A 64 8.31 27.43 -22.85
C SER A 64 7.39 26.50 -22.08
N ALA A 65 6.07 26.62 -22.32
CA ALA A 65 5.08 25.73 -21.71
C ALA A 65 5.38 24.25 -22.01
N GLU A 66 5.84 23.93 -23.22
CA GLU A 66 6.24 22.58 -23.61
C GLU A 66 7.36 22.01 -22.74
N HIS A 67 8.37 22.83 -22.40
CA HIS A 67 9.46 22.42 -21.51
C HIS A 67 8.95 22.13 -20.09
N ALA A 68 8.09 22.99 -19.56
CA ALA A 68 7.45 22.79 -18.26
C ALA A 68 6.60 21.51 -18.21
N LEU A 69 5.85 21.21 -19.28
CA LEU A 69 5.08 19.97 -19.39
C LEU A 69 5.98 18.72 -19.45
N GLU A 70 7.15 18.79 -20.09
CA GLU A 70 8.09 17.66 -20.09
C GLU A 70 8.70 17.41 -18.71
N ILE A 71 8.99 18.47 -17.94
CA ILE A 71 9.38 18.37 -16.53
C ILE A 71 8.26 17.69 -15.72
N PHE A 72 7.00 18.10 -15.90
CA PHE A 72 5.86 17.44 -15.26
C PHE A 72 5.79 15.95 -15.62
N ASN A 73 5.87 15.61 -16.90
CA ASN A 73 5.85 14.22 -17.37
C ASN A 73 6.97 13.40 -16.74
N SER A 74 8.18 13.97 -16.62
CA SER A 74 9.31 13.32 -15.97
C SER A 74 9.04 13.05 -14.48
N LEU A 75 8.54 14.05 -13.75
CA LEU A 75 8.17 13.92 -12.33
C LEU A 75 7.12 12.83 -12.11
N VAL A 76 6.09 12.79 -12.94
CA VAL A 76 5.05 11.75 -12.85
C VAL A 76 5.65 10.37 -13.05
N ARG A 77 6.44 10.17 -14.11
CA ARG A 77 7.10 8.90 -14.44
C ARG A 77 8.08 8.44 -13.35
N GLU A 78 8.77 9.37 -12.70
CA GLU A 78 9.71 9.08 -11.62
C GLU A 78 9.00 8.77 -10.28
N ARG A 79 7.99 9.57 -9.91
CA ARG A 79 7.46 9.61 -8.55
C ARG A 79 6.19 8.78 -8.36
N VAL A 80 5.28 8.80 -9.32
CA VAL A 80 3.98 8.15 -9.18
C VAL A 80 4.09 6.63 -9.06
N PRO A 81 4.96 5.91 -9.80
CA PRO A 81 5.11 4.47 -9.61
C PRO A 81 5.50 4.08 -8.19
N GLY A 82 6.43 4.82 -7.58
CA GLY A 82 6.85 4.61 -6.19
C GLY A 82 5.74 4.91 -5.19
N ALA A 83 5.00 6.00 -5.40
CA ALA A 83 3.85 6.36 -4.56
C ALA A 83 2.72 5.31 -4.65
N LEU A 84 2.41 4.82 -5.86
CA LEU A 84 1.43 3.74 -6.08
C LEU A 84 1.89 2.43 -5.43
N GLN A 85 3.17 2.07 -5.56
CA GLN A 85 3.70 0.88 -4.90
C GLN A 85 3.64 1.01 -3.37
N HIS A 86 3.83 2.20 -2.82
CA HIS A 86 3.70 2.46 -1.39
C HIS A 86 2.22 2.47 -0.92
N SER A 87 1.30 2.96 -1.75
CA SER A 87 -0.15 2.97 -1.46
C SER A 87 -0.76 1.57 -1.49
N LEU A 88 -0.30 0.73 -2.42
CA LEU A 88 -0.76 -0.66 -2.56
C LEU A 88 0.00 -1.61 -1.64
N GLY A 89 1.23 -1.27 -1.25
CA GLY A 89 2.12 -2.17 -0.52
C GLY A 89 2.87 -3.11 -1.46
N ARG A 90 3.89 -3.79 -0.92
CA ARG A 90 4.85 -4.58 -1.70
C ARG A 90 4.20 -5.68 -2.54
N LEU A 91 3.18 -6.34 -1.99
CA LEU A 91 2.49 -7.45 -2.63
C LEU A 91 1.25 -6.99 -3.41
N GLY A 92 1.03 -5.68 -3.55
CA GLY A 92 -0.18 -5.10 -4.13
C GLY A 92 -1.33 -4.93 -3.14
N LEU A 93 -1.23 -5.48 -1.93
CA LEU A 93 -2.18 -5.24 -0.84
C LEU A 93 -1.46 -4.88 0.46
N ARG A 94 -1.98 -3.87 1.17
CA ARG A 94 -1.53 -3.49 2.52
C ARG A 94 -2.06 -4.49 3.54
N TYR A 95 -1.28 -4.73 4.60
CA TYR A 95 -1.69 -5.60 5.71
C TYR A 95 -3.05 -5.21 6.28
N ARG A 96 -3.29 -3.91 6.46
CA ARG A 96 -4.57 -3.38 6.97
C ARG A 96 -5.77 -3.85 6.15
N THR A 97 -5.65 -3.86 4.82
CA THR A 97 -6.72 -4.34 3.93
C THR A 97 -6.99 -5.82 4.12
N VAL A 98 -5.93 -6.63 4.24
CA VAL A 98 -6.06 -8.08 4.43
C VAL A 98 -6.58 -8.43 5.84
N ALA A 99 -6.15 -7.70 6.86
CA ALA A 99 -6.69 -7.81 8.21
C ALA A 99 -8.18 -7.44 8.25
N ALA A 100 -8.59 -6.40 7.52
CA ALA A 100 -10.00 -6.03 7.39
C ALA A 100 -10.83 -7.13 6.69
N MET A 101 -10.30 -7.75 5.63
CA MET A 101 -10.96 -8.90 4.99
C MET A 101 -11.07 -10.11 5.92
N SER A 102 -10.16 -10.22 6.90
CA SER A 102 -10.13 -11.30 7.88
C SER A 102 -10.95 -11.00 9.14
N CYS A 103 -11.68 -9.87 9.18
CA CYS A 103 -12.39 -9.39 10.37
C CYS A 103 -13.39 -10.40 10.91
N VAL A 104 -14.02 -11.21 10.05
CA VAL A 104 -14.96 -12.28 10.44
C VAL A 104 -14.31 -13.25 11.44
N PHE A 105 -13.04 -13.57 11.27
CA PHE A 105 -12.30 -14.43 12.20
C PHE A 105 -11.91 -13.72 13.49
N LEU A 106 -11.72 -12.39 13.45
CA LEU A 106 -11.41 -11.59 14.63
C LEU A 106 -12.63 -11.37 15.52
N LEU A 107 -13.82 -11.30 14.91
CA LEU A 107 -15.07 -11.03 15.59
C LEU A 107 -15.76 -12.31 16.11
N ARG A 108 -15.54 -13.46 15.48
CA ARG A 108 -16.12 -14.75 15.92
C ARG A 108 -15.92 -15.10 17.41
N PRO A 109 -14.76 -14.81 18.04
CA PRO A 109 -14.60 -15.08 19.46
C PRO A 109 -15.55 -14.30 20.37
N PHE A 110 -16.06 -13.14 19.97
CA PHE A 110 -16.95 -12.35 20.82
C PHE A 110 -18.26 -13.10 21.11
N ASP A 111 -18.87 -13.72 20.09
CA ASP A 111 -20.07 -14.54 20.27
C ASP A 111 -19.78 -15.74 21.18
N THR A 112 -18.61 -16.34 21.00
CA THR A 112 -18.18 -17.51 21.75
C THR A 112 -17.88 -17.16 23.21
N VAL A 113 -17.22 -16.03 23.47
CA VAL A 113 -16.96 -15.48 24.80
C VAL A 113 -18.29 -15.20 25.49
N ASN A 114 -19.23 -14.56 24.81
CA ASN A 114 -20.56 -14.28 25.35
C ASN A 114 -21.28 -15.57 25.78
N ALA A 115 -21.30 -16.59 24.91
CA ALA A 115 -21.88 -17.88 25.25
C ALA A 115 -21.18 -18.56 26.46
N TYR A 116 -19.87 -18.39 26.58
CA TYR A 116 -19.09 -18.98 27.67
C TYR A 116 -19.23 -18.25 29.00
N LEU A 117 -19.47 -16.95 29.00
CA LEU A 117 -19.78 -16.19 30.23
C LEU A 117 -21.05 -16.71 30.91
N HIS A 118 -21.99 -17.26 30.14
CA HIS A 118 -23.21 -17.87 30.67
C HIS A 118 -23.08 -19.37 31.01
N GLY A 119 -22.02 -20.05 30.55
CA GLY A 119 -21.90 -21.51 30.60
C GLY A 119 -20.88 -22.07 31.59
N GLU A 120 -20.36 -21.26 32.51
CA GLU A 120 -19.36 -21.64 33.55
C GLU A 120 -18.14 -22.43 33.02
N ARG A 121 -17.68 -22.10 31.81
CA ARG A 121 -16.54 -22.80 31.20
C ARG A 121 -15.20 -22.28 31.76
N PRO A 122 -14.17 -23.12 31.83
CA PRO A 122 -12.86 -22.69 32.31
C PRO A 122 -12.24 -21.64 31.38
N PHE A 123 -11.64 -20.60 31.97
CA PHE A 123 -11.01 -19.48 31.26
C PHE A 123 -10.00 -19.91 30.18
N SER A 124 -9.27 -21.01 30.41
CA SER A 124 -8.32 -21.57 29.44
C SER A 124 -8.96 -21.97 28.10
N SER A 125 -10.23 -22.37 28.11
CA SER A 125 -10.96 -22.71 26.88
C SER A 125 -11.31 -21.46 26.07
N ILE A 126 -11.71 -20.38 26.76
CA ILE A 126 -12.01 -19.06 26.18
C ILE A 126 -10.73 -18.49 25.55
N ALA A 127 -9.65 -18.43 26.34
CA ALA A 127 -8.37 -17.91 25.89
C ALA A 127 -7.83 -18.67 24.67
N GLY A 128 -7.94 -20.01 24.66
CA GLY A 128 -7.52 -20.82 23.52
C GLY A 128 -8.31 -20.52 22.24
N GLU A 129 -9.62 -20.30 22.35
CA GLU A 129 -10.47 -19.98 21.19
C GLU A 129 -10.15 -18.59 20.61
N VAL A 130 -9.98 -17.59 21.49
CA VAL A 130 -9.61 -16.22 21.11
C VAL A 130 -8.24 -16.22 20.42
N VAL A 131 -7.23 -16.84 21.05
CA VAL A 131 -5.87 -16.91 20.50
C VAL A 131 -5.86 -17.64 19.16
N GLY A 132 -6.57 -18.76 19.04
CA GLY A 132 -6.66 -19.50 17.78
C GLY A 132 -7.29 -18.68 16.66
N SER A 133 -8.42 -18.04 16.94
CA SER A 133 -9.16 -17.24 15.96
C SER A 133 -8.37 -16.02 15.50
N TRP A 134 -7.73 -15.30 16.43
CA TRP A 134 -6.87 -14.16 16.11
C TRP A 134 -5.61 -14.59 15.36
N THR A 135 -5.02 -15.74 15.69
CA THR A 135 -3.87 -16.29 14.94
C THR A 135 -4.25 -16.56 13.48
N ILE A 136 -5.46 -17.11 13.26
CA ILE A 136 -5.99 -17.34 11.91
C ILE A 136 -6.16 -16.01 11.18
N GLY A 137 -6.87 -15.05 11.79
CA GLY A 137 -7.22 -13.78 11.16
C GLY A 137 -6.03 -12.83 10.95
N LEU A 138 -5.08 -12.78 11.88
CA LEU A 138 -3.98 -11.80 11.87
C LEU A 138 -2.67 -12.35 11.30
N ALA A 139 -2.49 -13.68 11.23
CA ALA A 139 -1.24 -14.26 10.75
C ALA A 139 -1.44 -15.27 9.60
N ILE A 140 -2.24 -16.31 9.78
CA ILE A 140 -2.36 -17.39 8.77
C ILE A 140 -3.00 -16.88 7.48
N ILE A 141 -4.14 -16.18 7.56
CA ILE A 141 -4.81 -15.65 6.37
C ILE A 141 -3.93 -14.62 5.64
N PRO A 142 -3.32 -13.62 6.31
CA PRO A 142 -2.38 -12.73 5.66
C PRO A 142 -1.19 -13.43 5.00
N LEU A 143 -0.59 -14.44 5.63
CA LEU A 143 0.47 -15.24 5.01
C LEU A 143 -0.03 -16.01 3.78
N ALA A 144 -1.23 -16.58 3.83
CA ALA A 144 -1.85 -17.26 2.70
C ALA A 144 -2.06 -16.29 1.53
N VAL A 145 -2.66 -15.11 1.79
CA VAL A 145 -2.88 -14.07 0.79
C VAL A 145 -1.55 -13.59 0.20
N ALA A 146 -0.55 -13.35 1.05
CA ALA A 146 0.79 -12.98 0.59
C ALA A 146 1.42 -14.05 -0.31
N GLY A 147 1.31 -15.33 0.07
CA GLY A 147 1.77 -16.45 -0.75
C GLY A 147 1.07 -16.51 -2.10
N ILE A 148 -0.26 -16.34 -2.12
CA ILE A 148 -1.06 -16.31 -3.36
C ILE A 148 -0.61 -15.15 -4.25
N LEU A 149 -0.42 -13.95 -3.70
CA LEU A 149 0.03 -12.77 -4.44
C LEU A 149 1.44 -12.96 -5.02
N CYS A 150 2.37 -13.55 -4.26
CA CYS A 150 3.70 -13.89 -4.75
C CYS A 150 3.60 -14.84 -5.96
N ILE A 151 2.83 -15.92 -5.85
CA ILE A 151 2.63 -16.89 -6.93
C ILE A 151 1.94 -16.24 -8.15
N ALA A 152 0.95 -15.37 -7.91
CA ALA A 152 0.22 -14.65 -8.94
C ALA A 152 1.07 -13.62 -9.69
N SER A 153 2.09 -13.06 -9.03
CA SER A 153 2.99 -12.06 -9.60
C SER A 153 4.06 -12.62 -10.53
N ASP A 154 4.26 -13.94 -10.53
CA ASP A 154 5.24 -14.61 -11.38
C ASP A 154 4.86 -14.46 -12.86
N LYS A 155 5.80 -13.91 -13.63
CA LYS A 155 5.67 -13.81 -15.08
C LYS A 155 6.04 -15.15 -15.71
N PRO A 156 5.27 -15.64 -16.71
CA PRO A 156 5.71 -16.78 -17.48
C PRO A 156 7.03 -16.44 -18.17
N ASP A 157 8.08 -17.20 -17.85
CA ASP A 157 9.32 -17.11 -18.59
C ASP A 157 9.05 -17.60 -20.02
N ARG A 158 9.29 -16.74 -21.02
CA ARG A 158 9.08 -17.09 -22.44
C ARG A 158 9.87 -18.32 -22.87
N LYS A 159 10.92 -18.69 -22.14
CA LYS A 159 11.76 -19.86 -22.45
C LYS A 159 11.10 -21.19 -22.07
N PHE A 160 10.23 -21.20 -21.07
CA PHE A 160 9.54 -22.41 -20.63
C PHE A 160 8.15 -22.45 -21.26
N GLY A 161 7.82 -23.55 -21.93
CA GLY A 161 6.48 -23.75 -22.50
C GLY A 161 5.38 -23.62 -21.45
N TRP A 162 4.16 -23.31 -21.90
CA TRP A 162 3.00 -23.10 -21.01
C TRP A 162 2.76 -24.25 -20.02
N SER A 163 3.07 -25.49 -20.41
CA SER A 163 2.94 -26.68 -19.55
C SER A 163 3.90 -26.67 -18.36
N ALA A 164 5.15 -26.23 -18.54
CA ALA A 164 6.10 -26.12 -17.44
C ALA A 164 5.71 -25.00 -16.47
N PHE A 165 5.21 -23.88 -17.01
CA PHE A 165 4.72 -22.78 -16.18
C PHE A 165 3.51 -23.19 -15.33
N THR A 166 2.52 -23.88 -15.91
CA THR A 166 1.35 -24.35 -15.16
C THR A 166 1.74 -25.38 -14.11
N ALA A 167 2.67 -26.30 -14.42
CA ALA A 167 3.19 -27.26 -13.45
C ALA A 167 3.88 -26.57 -12.25
N MET A 168 4.71 -25.55 -12.51
CA MET A 168 5.34 -24.75 -11.44
C MET A 168 4.32 -24.00 -10.59
N LEU A 169 3.28 -23.43 -11.21
CA LEU A 169 2.21 -22.72 -10.51
C LEU A 169 1.44 -23.67 -9.57
N LEU A 170 1.10 -24.86 -10.06
CA LEU A 170 0.41 -25.90 -9.28
C LEU A 170 1.29 -26.39 -8.14
N LEU A 171 2.59 -26.59 -8.37
CA LEU A 171 3.54 -26.99 -7.33
C LEU A 171 3.63 -25.94 -6.22
N LYS A 172 3.80 -24.65 -6.57
CA LYS A 172 3.84 -23.56 -5.59
C LYS A 172 2.52 -23.44 -4.82
N HIS A 173 1.39 -23.62 -5.50
CA HIS A 173 0.08 -23.64 -4.85
C HIS A 173 -0.06 -24.80 -3.87
N ALA A 174 0.34 -26.01 -4.27
CA ALA A 174 0.32 -27.19 -3.40
C ALA A 174 1.19 -26.99 -2.15
N VAL A 175 2.40 -26.46 -2.30
CA VAL A 175 3.28 -26.12 -1.17
C VAL A 175 2.62 -25.10 -0.25
N LEU A 176 2.04 -24.04 -0.81
CA LEU A 176 1.33 -23.03 -0.02
C LEU A 176 0.14 -23.61 0.76
N VAL A 177 -0.66 -24.46 0.11
CA VAL A 177 -1.77 -25.18 0.75
C VAL A 177 -1.24 -26.01 1.92
N VAL A 178 -0.20 -26.83 1.71
CA VAL A 178 0.40 -27.64 2.79
C VAL A 178 0.89 -26.76 3.96
N LEU A 179 1.54 -25.63 3.68
CA LEU A 179 2.02 -24.72 4.73
C LEU A 179 0.87 -24.07 5.52
N VAL A 180 -0.17 -23.60 4.84
CA VAL A 180 -1.33 -22.95 5.47
C VAL A 180 -2.12 -23.96 6.30
N PHE A 181 -2.43 -25.14 5.74
CA PHE A 181 -3.15 -26.19 6.44
C PHE A 181 -2.32 -26.80 7.57
N GLY A 182 -1.02 -27.00 7.36
CA GLY A 182 -0.11 -27.47 8.39
C GLY A 182 -0.04 -26.49 9.57
N SER A 183 0.05 -25.19 9.29
CA SER A 183 0.06 -24.14 10.33
C SER A 183 -1.27 -24.09 11.09
N TRP A 184 -2.39 -24.16 10.38
CA TRP A 184 -3.72 -24.20 10.99
C TRP A 184 -3.89 -25.45 11.86
N TYR A 185 -3.51 -26.63 11.35
CA TYR A 185 -3.60 -27.89 12.07
C TYR A 185 -2.70 -27.89 13.31
N ALA A 186 -1.44 -27.44 13.19
CA ALA A 186 -0.51 -27.33 14.31
C ALA A 186 -1.02 -26.36 15.39
N CYS A 187 -1.57 -25.21 15.00
CA CYS A 187 -2.18 -24.25 15.91
C CYS A 187 -3.35 -24.89 16.67
N ASN A 188 -4.31 -25.49 15.96
CA ASN A 188 -5.46 -26.17 16.59
C ASN A 188 -5.04 -27.33 17.49
N LEU A 189 -4.08 -28.16 17.05
CA LEU A 189 -3.58 -29.27 17.85
C LEU A 189 -2.92 -28.78 19.13
N SER A 190 -2.12 -27.71 19.04
CA SER A 190 -1.45 -27.11 20.19
C SER A 190 -2.47 -26.54 21.19
N ILE A 191 -3.51 -25.83 20.72
CA ILE A 191 -4.59 -25.28 21.56
C ILE A 191 -5.39 -26.41 22.23
N ARG A 192 -5.71 -27.48 21.48
CA ARG A 192 -6.42 -28.64 22.05
C ARG A 192 -5.61 -29.33 23.14
N ARG A 193 -4.29 -29.46 22.96
CA ARG A 193 -3.40 -30.05 23.96
C ARG A 193 -3.11 -29.12 25.13
N ALA A 194 -3.07 -27.80 24.91
CA ALA A 194 -2.94 -26.78 25.95
C ALA A 194 -4.08 -26.85 26.98
N ARG A 195 -5.27 -27.32 26.59
CA ARG A 195 -6.38 -27.58 27.53
C ARG A 195 -6.09 -28.70 28.53
N ARG A 196 -5.20 -29.65 28.21
CA ARG A 196 -4.83 -30.77 29.09
C ARG A 196 -3.51 -30.54 29.83
N HIS A 197 -2.56 -29.83 29.23
CA HIS A 197 -1.20 -29.70 29.74
C HIS A 197 -0.67 -28.26 29.60
N ARG A 198 -0.20 -27.67 30.70
CA ARG A 198 0.32 -26.28 30.74
C ARG A 198 1.53 -26.05 29.83
N SER A 199 2.38 -27.07 29.62
CA SER A 199 3.56 -26.97 28.74
C SER A 199 3.19 -26.67 27.28
N TRP A 200 2.02 -27.11 26.83
CA TRP A 200 1.54 -26.83 25.47
C TRP A 200 1.10 -25.38 25.29
N CYS A 201 0.74 -24.65 26.35
CA CYS A 201 0.44 -23.22 26.28
C CYS A 201 1.66 -22.42 25.80
N ALA A 202 2.84 -22.74 26.35
CA ALA A 202 4.09 -22.08 25.95
C ALA A 202 4.40 -22.35 24.47
N LEU A 203 4.26 -23.60 24.02
CA LEU A 203 4.46 -23.95 22.61
C LEU A 203 3.46 -23.24 21.69
N SER A 204 2.18 -23.18 22.06
CA SER A 204 1.18 -22.43 21.30
C SER A 204 1.56 -20.96 21.19
N ALA A 205 1.98 -20.31 22.29
CA ALA A 205 2.40 -18.92 22.28
C ALA A 205 3.60 -18.69 21.34
N VAL A 206 4.61 -19.57 21.37
CA VAL A 206 5.75 -19.50 20.45
C VAL A 206 5.30 -19.60 18.99
N ILE A 207 4.42 -20.54 18.65
CA ILE A 207 3.89 -20.68 17.28
C ILE A 207 3.20 -19.40 16.83
N VAL A 208 2.36 -18.80 17.68
CA VAL A 208 1.65 -17.55 17.37
C VAL A 208 2.63 -16.41 17.12
N VAL A 209 3.64 -16.24 17.99
CA VAL A 209 4.65 -15.19 17.85
C VAL A 209 5.45 -15.37 16.56
N VAL A 210 5.86 -16.61 16.23
CA VAL A 210 6.59 -16.91 14.99
C VAL A 210 5.74 -16.58 13.76
N LEU A 211 4.47 -16.98 13.74
CA LEU A 211 3.56 -16.68 12.62
C LEU A 211 3.30 -15.17 12.50
N ALA A 212 3.11 -14.46 13.60
CA ALA A 212 2.94 -13.01 13.61
C ALA A 212 4.21 -12.30 13.11
N ALA A 213 5.39 -12.73 13.57
CA ALA A 213 6.68 -12.20 13.12
C ALA A 213 6.93 -12.46 11.63
N ALA A 214 6.62 -13.66 11.14
CA ALA A 214 6.70 -13.98 9.71
C ALA A 214 5.75 -13.10 8.89
N THR A 215 4.52 -12.90 9.36
CA THR A 215 3.54 -12.02 8.72
C THR A 215 4.02 -10.57 8.67
N ALA A 216 4.48 -10.06 9.81
CA ALA A 216 5.06 -8.72 9.92
C ALA A 216 6.28 -8.58 9.00
N TYR A 217 7.17 -9.57 8.95
CA TYR A 217 8.31 -9.56 8.05
C TYR A 217 7.89 -9.49 6.57
N VAL A 218 6.88 -10.26 6.17
CA VAL A 218 6.39 -10.26 4.77
C VAL A 218 5.79 -8.91 4.38
N TYR A 219 4.99 -8.30 5.26
CA TYR A 219 4.26 -7.07 4.95
C TYR A 219 5.02 -5.77 5.26
N LEU A 220 5.84 -5.75 6.31
CA LEU A 220 6.56 -4.56 6.78
C LEU A 220 7.98 -4.45 6.24
N ARG A 221 8.49 -5.48 5.53
CA ARG A 221 9.85 -5.42 4.95
C ARG A 221 9.96 -4.16 4.07
N PRO A 222 10.87 -3.23 4.39
CA PRO A 222 11.02 -1.99 3.65
C PRO A 222 11.21 -2.30 2.16
N SER A 223 10.50 -1.58 1.30
CA SER A 223 10.84 -1.60 -0.13
C SER A 223 12.28 -1.13 -0.26
N ARG A 224 13.12 -1.89 -0.97
CA ARG A 224 14.54 -1.57 -1.17
C ARG A 224 14.76 -0.24 -1.90
N GLN A 225 13.71 0.33 -2.49
CA GLN A 225 13.76 1.67 -3.02
C GLN A 225 13.34 2.64 -1.91
N PRO A 226 14.30 3.34 -1.28
CA PRO A 226 13.94 4.49 -0.45
C PRO A 226 13.24 5.47 -1.37
N VAL A 227 11.93 5.63 -1.18
CA VAL A 227 11.21 6.75 -1.79
C VAL A 227 11.94 8.00 -1.31
N GLN A 228 12.53 8.76 -2.23
CA GLN A 228 13.20 10.03 -1.93
C GLN A 228 12.17 11.07 -1.48
N TRP A 229 11.53 10.86 -0.32
CA TRP A 229 10.66 11.84 0.32
C TRP A 229 11.41 13.13 0.64
N ASN A 230 12.72 13.04 0.81
CA ASN A 230 13.61 14.17 1.04
C ASN A 230 13.52 15.25 -0.04
N SER A 231 13.18 14.92 -1.29
CA SER A 231 12.99 15.96 -2.31
C SER A 231 11.62 16.62 -2.23
N MET A 232 10.57 15.93 -1.78
CA MET A 232 9.26 16.55 -1.54
C MET A 232 9.27 17.46 -0.32
N THR A 233 9.93 17.05 0.78
CA THR A 233 10.09 17.93 1.95
C THR A 233 10.96 19.13 1.65
N ARG A 234 11.97 18.99 0.78
CA ARG A 234 12.74 20.14 0.26
C ARG A 234 11.92 21.02 -0.68
N LEU A 235 11.02 20.45 -1.47
CA LEU A 235 10.15 21.23 -2.34
C LEU A 235 9.15 22.04 -1.51
N SER A 236 8.51 21.39 -0.52
CA SER A 236 7.57 22.06 0.37
C SER A 236 8.24 23.10 1.25
N SER A 237 9.49 22.89 1.69
CA SER A 237 10.24 23.91 2.40
C SER A 237 10.54 25.12 1.51
N ARG A 238 10.97 24.89 0.25
CA ARG A 238 11.21 25.97 -0.71
C ARG A 238 9.95 26.76 -1.06
N LEU A 239 8.80 26.11 -1.16
CA LEU A 239 7.53 26.79 -1.38
C LEU A 239 7.17 27.70 -0.22
N ARG A 240 7.29 27.21 1.02
CA ARG A 240 7.06 28.02 2.22
C ARG A 240 8.03 29.19 2.32
N GLU A 241 9.30 29.00 1.96
CA GLU A 241 10.28 30.09 1.92
C GLU A 241 9.90 31.16 0.89
N ARG A 242 9.41 30.76 -0.29
CA ARG A 242 8.94 31.71 -1.31
C ARG A 242 7.67 32.44 -0.90
N GLU A 243 6.69 31.74 -0.31
CA GLU A 243 5.48 32.35 0.23
C GLU A 243 5.81 33.39 1.30
N GLY A 244 6.79 33.10 2.18
CA GLY A 244 7.29 34.06 3.16
C GLY A 244 7.95 35.28 2.51
N GLN A 245 8.87 35.06 1.55
CA GLN A 245 9.54 36.15 0.85
C GLN A 245 8.58 37.05 0.06
N GLN A 246 7.53 36.46 -0.53
CA GLN A 246 6.54 37.21 -1.28
C GLN A 246 5.64 38.04 -0.36
N ALA A 247 5.22 37.47 0.78
CA ALA A 247 4.49 38.23 1.80
C ALA A 247 5.31 39.42 2.33
N ASP A 248 6.61 39.23 2.58
CA ASP A 248 7.49 40.30 3.03
C ASP A 248 7.66 41.40 1.97
N GLN A 249 7.74 41.04 0.69
CA GLN A 249 7.79 42.01 -0.41
C GLN A 249 6.49 42.80 -0.59
N ASP A 250 5.34 42.16 -0.40
CA ASP A 250 4.04 42.83 -0.52
C ASP A 250 3.84 43.82 0.64
N VAL A 251 4.26 43.46 1.87
CA VAL A 251 4.27 44.39 3.02
C VAL A 251 5.20 45.58 2.79
N ALA A 252 6.38 45.36 2.22
CA ALA A 252 7.32 46.44 1.92
C ALA A 252 6.74 47.43 0.88
N LYS A 253 6.08 46.92 -0.18
CA LYS A 253 5.42 47.77 -1.19
C LYS A 253 4.25 48.57 -0.62
N GLU A 254 3.50 48.01 0.32
CA GLU A 254 2.38 48.71 0.97
C GLU A 254 2.88 49.84 1.89
N SER A 255 3.98 49.61 2.61
CA SER A 255 4.65 50.64 3.43
C SER A 255 5.20 51.80 2.60
N ASP A 256 5.84 51.51 1.45
CA ASP A 256 6.35 52.55 0.54
C ASP A 256 5.21 53.35 -0.11
N GLY A 257 4.08 52.67 -0.42
CA GLY A 257 2.88 53.33 -0.93
C GLY A 257 2.28 54.32 0.06
N HIS A 258 2.18 53.96 1.34
CA HIS A 258 1.69 54.85 2.40
C HIS A 258 2.63 56.04 2.68
N ALA A 259 3.95 55.84 2.62
CA ALA A 259 4.90 56.93 2.76
C ALA A 259 4.76 57.96 1.62
N ALA A 260 4.63 57.49 0.38
CA ALA A 260 4.43 58.36 -0.78
C ALA A 260 3.09 59.12 -0.77
N GLU A 261 2.04 58.54 -0.19
CA GLU A 261 0.75 59.20 -0.02
C GLU A 261 0.78 60.25 1.09
N HIS A 262 1.54 60.03 2.16
CA HIS A 262 1.72 60.99 3.24
C HIS A 262 2.49 62.25 2.80
N ASP A 263 3.43 62.13 1.85
CA ASP A 263 4.12 63.27 1.24
C ASP A 263 3.22 64.08 0.29
N ARG A 264 2.22 63.45 -0.35
CA ARG A 264 1.28 64.18 -1.23
C ARG A 264 0.26 65.03 -0.46
N VAL A 265 -0.04 64.69 0.79
CA VAL A 265 -1.01 65.44 1.61
C VAL A 265 -0.38 66.68 2.26
N ASN A 266 0.96 66.79 2.30
CA ASN A 266 1.69 67.90 2.89
C ASN A 266 2.17 68.97 1.89
N VAL A 267 1.68 68.94 0.64
CA VAL A 267 1.93 69.95 -0.41
C VAL A 267 0.64 70.70 -0.70
#